data_AF-D7T7V1-F1
#
_entry.id   AF-D7T7V1-F1
#
_cell.length_a   1.000
_cell.length_b   1.000
_cell.length_c   1.000
_cell.angle_alpha   90.00
_cell.angle_beta   90.00
_cell.angle_gamma   90.00
#
_symmetry.space_group_name_H-M   'P 1'
#
loop_
_entity.id
_entity.type
_entity.pdbx_description
1 polymer ?
#
loop_
_entity_poly.entity_id
_entity_poly.type
_entity_poly.pdbx_seq_one_letter_code
_entity_poly.pdbx_strand_id
1 'polypeptide(L)'
;MEVRLFLVVSTRDTSRGSTLIITQKGYWQFEMGEFLIGYQSTSFCEAGCAAIIDSRTSLIAGPTAIVTEINHAIGAEGIVSQECKEVISQYGNMIWDHLISMVQPDAVCSLHARCYIHHCR
;
A
#
# COMPACT_ATOMS: atom_id res chain seq x y z
N MET A 1 -6.28 -12.32 11.72
CA MET A 1 -4.99 -13.02 11.64
C MET A 1 -3.91 -12.01 11.99
N GLU A 2 -3.14 -12.29 13.05
CA GLU A 2 -1.98 -11.47 13.41
C GLU A 2 -0.83 -11.79 12.45
N VAL A 3 -0.48 -10.84 11.59
CA VAL A 3 0.81 -10.89 10.90
C VAL A 3 1.88 -10.59 11.95
N ARG A 4 2.57 -11.63 12.41
CA ARG A 4 3.68 -11.50 13.36
C ARG A 4 4.94 -11.13 12.61
N LEU A 5 5.12 -9.83 12.39
CA LEU A 5 6.37 -9.28 11.90
C LEU A 5 7.14 -8.68 13.08
N PHE A 6 8.20 -9.36 13.50
CA PHE A 6 9.13 -8.85 14.51
C PHE A 6 9.90 -7.69 13.91
N LEU A 7 9.65 -6.46 14.38
CA LEU A 7 10.64 -5.40 14.23
C LEU A 7 11.82 -5.70 15.16
N VAL A 8 12.79 -6.46 14.65
CA VAL A 8 14.18 -6.11 14.95
C VAL A 8 14.50 -5.05 13.90
N VAL A 9 14.66 -3.79 14.30
CA VAL A 9 15.48 -2.86 13.51
C VAL A 9 16.90 -3.43 13.57
N SER A 10 17.17 -4.46 12.76
CA SER A 10 18.51 -5.00 12.59
C SER A 10 19.15 -4.14 11.52
N THR A 11 19.67 -2.99 11.94
CA THR A 11 20.76 -2.39 11.20
C THR A 11 21.89 -3.42 11.24
N ARG A 12 22.11 -4.17 10.15
CA ARG A 12 23.30 -5.02 9.96
C ARG A 12 24.60 -4.21 9.82
N ASP A 13 24.62 -3.01 10.41
CA ASP A 13 25.78 -2.13 10.50
C ASP A 13 25.77 -1.47 11.89
N THR A 14 26.55 -2.04 12.80
CA THR A 14 26.77 -1.53 14.16
C THR A 14 27.83 -0.42 14.19
N SER A 15 28.32 0.08 13.04
CA SER A 15 29.42 1.04 13.02
C SER A 15 29.00 2.51 13.09
N ARG A 16 27.74 2.86 12.80
CA ARG A 16 27.26 4.25 12.80
C ARG A 16 25.78 4.36 13.19
N GLY A 17 25.50 4.85 14.40
CA GLY A 17 24.15 5.17 14.85
C GLY A 17 23.60 6.42 14.12
N SER A 18 22.32 6.40 13.76
CA SER A 18 21.60 7.57 13.23
C SER A 18 20.85 8.25 14.38
N THR A 19 21.07 9.55 14.59
CA THR A 19 20.34 10.33 15.59
C THR A 19 19.09 10.94 14.97
N LEU A 20 17.94 10.74 15.61
CA LEU A 20 16.65 11.26 15.16
C LEU A 20 16.22 12.41 16.07
N ILE A 21 15.58 13.43 15.49
CA ILE A 21 15.06 14.59 16.21
C ILE A 21 13.59 14.34 16.57
N ILE A 22 13.23 14.60 17.82
CA ILE A 22 11.84 14.49 18.28
C ILE A 22 11.04 15.68 17.76
N THR A 23 10.00 15.41 16.95
CA THR A 23 9.14 16.45 16.39
C THR A 23 7.95 16.81 17.27
N GLN A 24 7.49 15.89 18.11
CA GLN A 24 6.38 16.13 19.03
C GLN A 24 6.72 15.65 20.44
N LYS A 25 6.71 16.57 21.41
CA LYS A 25 6.88 16.23 22.83
C LYS A 25 5.72 15.38 23.33
N GLY A 26 6.01 14.38 24.16
CA GLY A 26 5.03 13.43 24.70
C GLY A 26 5.04 12.06 24.00
N TYR A 27 5.62 11.98 22.81
CA TYR A 27 5.85 10.74 22.08
C TYR A 27 7.31 10.65 21.63
N TRP A 28 7.83 9.44 21.45
CA TRP A 28 9.07 9.22 20.71
C TRP A 28 8.80 9.31 19.20
N GLN A 29 8.31 10.49 18.79
CA GLN A 29 7.89 10.77 17.42
C GLN A 29 8.97 11.54 16.67
N PHE A 30 9.23 11.14 15.43
CA PHE A 30 10.19 11.79 14.53
C PHE A 30 9.67 11.76 13.08
N GLU A 31 10.26 12.58 12.22
CA GLU A 31 9.98 12.53 10.78
C GLU A 31 10.68 11.31 10.16
N MET A 32 9.88 10.51 9.47
CA MET A 32 10.32 9.42 8.61
C MET A 32 10.18 9.86 7.16
N GLY A 33 11.11 9.44 6.33
CA GLY A 33 11.00 9.62 4.88
C GLY A 33 10.00 8.64 4.25
N GLU A 34 10.25 8.34 2.99
CA GLU A 34 9.40 7.50 2.19
C GLU A 34 9.36 6.04 2.67
N PHE A 35 8.19 5.42 2.53
CA PHE A 35 8.00 3.99 2.75
C PHE A 35 8.08 3.24 1.41
N LEU A 36 9.00 2.27 1.32
CA LEU A 36 9.23 1.47 0.12
C LEU A 36 8.82 0.02 0.35
N ILE A 37 8.14 -0.58 -0.63
CA ILE A 37 7.84 -2.01 -0.64
C ILE A 37 8.73 -2.67 -1.69
N GLY A 38 9.69 -3.48 -1.23
CA GLY A 38 10.81 -3.95 -2.06
C GLY A 38 11.71 -2.77 -2.41
N TYR A 39 11.56 -2.24 -3.63
CA TYR A 39 12.28 -1.05 -4.12
C TYR A 39 11.34 -0.03 -4.77
N GLN A 40 10.03 -0.23 -4.61
CA GLN A 40 9.02 0.61 -5.23
C GLN A 40 8.44 1.59 -4.21
N SER A 41 8.29 2.84 -4.66
CA SER A 41 7.58 3.88 -3.94
C SER A 41 6.13 3.49 -3.68
N THR A 42 5.64 3.77 -2.47
CA THR A 42 4.21 3.69 -2.15
C THR A 42 3.47 5.01 -2.41
N SER A 43 4.17 6.10 -2.74
CA SER A 43 3.66 7.50 -2.86
C SER A 43 2.96 8.08 -1.62
N PHE A 44 2.65 7.29 -0.59
CA PHE A 44 1.92 7.74 0.61
C PHE A 44 2.76 8.60 1.57
N CYS A 45 4.04 8.27 1.72
CA CYS A 45 4.97 8.99 2.59
C CYS A 45 6.06 9.74 1.81
N GLU A 46 5.82 10.08 0.54
CA GLU A 46 6.79 10.78 -0.31
C GLU A 46 7.18 12.16 0.26
N ALA A 47 6.20 12.89 0.81
CA ALA A 47 6.41 14.15 1.51
C ALA A 47 6.94 14.00 2.95
N GLY A 48 7.20 12.76 3.39
CA GLY A 48 7.49 12.41 4.77
C GLY A 48 6.24 12.08 5.59
N CYS A 49 6.45 11.32 6.65
CA CYS A 49 5.43 10.87 7.58
C CYS A 49 5.96 10.94 9.01
N ALA A 50 5.07 11.22 9.97
CA ALA A 50 5.42 11.04 11.38
C ALA A 50 5.50 9.54 11.71
N ALA A 51 6.55 9.14 12.42
CA ALA A 51 6.72 7.79 12.95
C ALA A 51 6.94 7.84 14.46
N ILE A 52 6.38 6.85 15.17
CA ILE A 52 6.51 6.71 16.62
C ILE A 52 7.22 5.40 16.92
N ILE A 53 8.25 5.45 17.77
CA ILE A 53 8.83 4.24 18.38
C ILE A 53 8.07 3.94 19.67
N ASP A 54 7.25 2.89 19.65
CA ASP A 54 6.54 2.40 20.83
C ASP A 54 6.97 0.96 21.12
N SER A 55 7.75 0.78 22.19
CA SER A 55 8.24 -0.54 22.61
C SER A 55 7.14 -1.45 23.16
N ARG A 56 5.93 -0.93 23.37
CA ARG A 56 4.79 -1.69 23.89
C ARG A 56 3.91 -2.29 22.79
N THR A 57 4.14 -1.94 21.52
CA THR A 57 3.50 -2.62 20.39
C THR A 57 4.44 -3.64 19.78
N SER A 58 3.89 -4.82 19.49
CA SER A 58 4.57 -5.84 18.69
C SER A 58 4.35 -5.64 17.19
N LEU A 59 3.41 -4.77 16.80
CA LEU A 59 2.98 -4.57 15.41
C LEU A 59 3.43 -3.20 14.88
N ILE A 60 3.74 -3.18 13.59
CA ILE A 60 3.85 -1.94 12.81
C ILE A 60 2.44 -1.50 12.44
N ALA A 61 2.06 -0.29 12.85
CA ALA A 61 0.84 0.35 12.41
C ALA A 61 1.18 1.46 11.43
N GLY A 62 0.34 1.62 10.40
CA GLY A 62 0.50 2.66 9.39
C GLY A 62 -0.80 2.93 8.65
N PRO A 63 -0.78 3.86 7.68
CA PRO A 63 -1.92 4.12 6.81
C PRO A 63 -2.47 2.84 6.19
N THR A 64 -3.79 2.68 6.18
CA THR A 64 -4.47 1.48 5.68
C THR A 64 -4.03 1.11 4.28
N ALA A 65 -3.81 2.10 3.40
CA ALA A 65 -3.40 1.84 2.03
C ALA A 65 -2.00 1.19 1.94
N ILE A 66 -1.01 1.69 2.69
CA ILE A 66 0.33 1.08 2.76
C ILE A 66 0.24 -0.34 3.32
N VAL A 67 -0.53 -0.53 4.41
CA VAL A 67 -0.69 -1.87 5.02
C VAL A 67 -1.36 -2.85 4.06
N THR A 68 -2.35 -2.39 3.29
CA THR A 68 -3.00 -3.19 2.24
C THR A 68 -2.03 -3.59 1.14
N GLU A 69 -1.18 -2.67 0.68
CA GLU A 69 -0.15 -2.97 -0.32
C GLU A 69 0.88 -3.97 0.20
N ILE A 70 1.34 -3.81 1.45
CA ILE A 70 2.24 -4.78 2.10
C ILE A 70 1.56 -6.16 2.15
N ASN A 71 0.33 -6.21 2.64
CA ASN A 71 -0.41 -7.47 2.76
C ASN A 71 -0.55 -8.16 1.40
N HIS A 72 -0.91 -7.41 0.36
CA HIS A 72 -0.98 -7.93 -1.00
C HIS A 72 0.39 -8.43 -1.50
N ALA A 73 1.46 -7.66 -1.28
CA ALA A 73 2.82 -8.00 -1.71
C ALA A 73 3.38 -9.27 -1.03
N ILE A 74 2.98 -9.56 0.22
CA ILE A 74 3.40 -10.76 0.95
C ILE A 74 2.38 -11.91 0.86
N GLY A 75 1.28 -11.74 0.13
CA GLY A 75 0.21 -12.74 0.02
C GLY A 75 -0.60 -12.93 1.32
N ALA A 76 -0.59 -11.94 2.21
CA ALA A 76 -1.44 -11.94 3.39
C ALA A 76 -2.88 -11.58 3.01
N GLU A 77 -3.82 -12.40 3.44
CA GLU A 77 -5.24 -12.10 3.28
C GLU A 77 -5.65 -11.01 4.29
N GLY A 78 -6.03 -9.85 3.75
CA GLY A 78 -6.68 -8.81 4.53
C GLY A 78 -8.04 -9.29 5.03
N ILE A 79 -8.44 -8.85 6.22
CA ILE A 79 -9.83 -8.97 6.66
C ILE A 79 -10.63 -8.01 5.79
N VAL A 80 -11.17 -8.50 4.69
CA VAL A 80 -12.10 -7.74 3.86
C VAL A 80 -13.28 -7.38 4.76
N SER A 81 -13.50 -6.08 4.95
CA SER A 81 -14.63 -5.60 5.73
C SER A 81 -15.93 -6.08 5.06
N GLN A 82 -16.93 -6.48 5.84
CA GLN A 82 -18.20 -6.95 5.26
C GLN A 82 -18.85 -5.83 4.44
N GLU A 83 -18.66 -4.58 4.86
CA GLU A 83 -19.06 -3.37 4.15
C GLU A 83 -18.42 -3.31 2.75
N CYS A 84 -17.13 -3.68 2.61
CA CYS A 84 -16.45 -3.73 1.32
C CYS A 84 -17.05 -4.82 0.40
N LYS A 85 -17.34 -6.01 0.95
CA LYS A 85 -18.00 -7.09 0.18
C LYS A 85 -19.41 -6.71 -0.24
N GLU A 86 -20.16 -6.06 0.63
CA GLU A 86 -21.50 -5.54 0.34
C GLU A 86 -21.45 -4.49 -0.77
N VAL A 87 -20.50 -3.55 -0.71
CA VAL A 87 -20.33 -2.55 -1.77
C VAL A 87 -19.99 -3.20 -3.10
N ILE A 88 -19.04 -4.14 -3.14
CA ILE A 88 -18.66 -4.83 -4.39
C ILE A 88 -19.84 -5.66 -4.92
N SER A 89 -20.56 -6.37 -4.06
CA SER A 89 -21.69 -7.19 -4.49
C SER A 89 -22.89 -6.38 -4.98
N GLN A 90 -23.15 -5.21 -4.38
CA GLN A 90 -24.29 -4.36 -4.75
C GLN A 90 -23.97 -3.42 -5.93
N TYR A 91 -22.79 -2.80 -5.92
CA TYR A 91 -22.45 -1.72 -6.84
C TYR A 91 -21.34 -2.10 -7.84
N GLY A 92 -20.68 -3.26 -7.68
CA GLY A 92 -19.51 -3.64 -8.48
C GLY A 92 -19.76 -3.61 -9.99
N ASN A 93 -20.90 -4.14 -10.45
CA ASN A 93 -21.26 -4.10 -11.88
C ASN A 93 -21.48 -2.68 -12.37
N MET A 94 -22.18 -1.83 -11.61
CA MET A 94 -22.42 -0.43 -12.01
C MET A 94 -21.12 0.38 -12.03
N ILE A 95 -20.24 0.19 -11.04
CA ILE A 95 -18.93 0.82 -10.99
C ILE A 95 -18.11 0.38 -12.21
N TRP A 96 -18.12 -0.91 -12.52
CA TRP A 96 -17.43 -1.48 -13.68
C TRP A 96 -17.94 -0.91 -15.00
N ASP A 97 -19.25 -0.86 -15.18
CA ASP A 97 -19.88 -0.30 -16.38
C ASP A 97 -19.55 1.18 -16.56
N HIS A 98 -19.54 1.96 -15.47
CA HIS A 98 -19.11 3.36 -15.52
C HIS A 98 -17.63 3.49 -15.89
N LEU A 99 -16.74 2.67 -15.33
CA LEU A 99 -15.32 2.69 -15.66
C LEU A 99 -15.07 2.31 -17.14
N ILE A 100 -15.79 1.31 -17.65
CA ILE A 100 -15.70 0.90 -19.06
C ILE A 100 -16.31 1.97 -19.98
N SER A 101 -17.35 2.68 -19.56
CA SER A 101 -17.97 3.71 -20.40
C SER A 101 -17.02 4.87 -20.75
N MET A 102 -15.98 5.10 -19.94
CA MET A 102 -14.96 6.12 -20.18
C MET A 102 -13.80 5.61 -21.07
N VAL A 103 -13.81 4.33 -21.43
CA VAL A 103 -12.76 3.69 -22.22
C VAL A 103 -13.39 3.16 -23.51
N GLN A 104 -13.02 3.71 -24.67
CA GLN A 104 -13.40 3.11 -25.95
C GLN A 104 -12.58 1.83 -26.17
N PRO A 105 -13.22 0.64 -26.21
CA PRO A 105 -12.50 -0.63 -26.38
C PRO A 105 -11.65 -0.64 -27.65
N ASP A 106 -12.21 -0.12 -28.74
CA ASP A 106 -11.57 0.00 -30.06
C ASP A 106 -10.28 0.83 -30.02
N ALA A 107 -10.27 1.92 -29.24
CA ALA A 107 -9.09 2.77 -29.08
C ALA A 107 -8.01 2.09 -28.22
N VAL A 108 -8.38 1.30 -27.21
CA VAL A 108 -7.43 0.55 -26.36
C VAL A 108 -6.83 -0.64 -27.08
N CYS A 109 -7.64 -1.40 -27.82
CA CYS A 109 -7.20 -2.50 -28.69
C CYS A 109 -6.21 -2.02 -29.75
N SER A 110 -6.42 -0.80 -30.26
CA SER A 110 -5.51 -0.15 -31.21
C SER A 110 -4.22 0.37 -30.56
N LEU A 111 -4.25 0.79 -29.28
CA LEU A 111 -3.10 1.36 -28.56
C LEU A 111 -2.09 0.30 -28.09
N HIS A 112 -2.57 -0.88 -27.71
CA HIS A 112 -1.74 -2.01 -27.31
C HIS A 112 -1.77 -3.05 -28.42
N ALA A 113 -0.82 -2.99 -29.36
CA ALA A 113 -0.71 -3.81 -30.57
C ALA A 113 -0.62 -5.33 -30.33
N ARG A 114 -1.65 -5.94 -29.77
CA ARG A 114 -1.84 -7.37 -29.55
C ARG A 114 -3.28 -7.80 -29.84
N CYS A 115 -3.85 -7.36 -30.96
CA CYS A 115 -4.93 -8.13 -31.61
C CYS A 115 -4.27 -9.31 -32.35
N TYR A 116 -4.41 -10.54 -31.83
CA TYR A 116 -4.04 -11.74 -32.59
C TYR A 116 -5.26 -12.25 -33.35
N ILE A 117 -5.18 -12.13 -34.68
CA ILE A 117 -5.91 -12.88 -35.70
C ILE A 117 -7.46 -12.79 -35.59
N HIS A 118 -7.97 -11.76 -36.28
CA HIS A 118 -9.30 -11.64 -36.91
C HIS A 118 -10.47 -10.91 -36.24
N HIS A 119 -10.36 -10.36 -35.03
CA HIS A 119 -11.28 -9.30 -34.60
C HIS A 119 -10.59 -8.31 -33.66
N CYS A 120 -10.20 -7.14 -34.18
CA CYS A 120 -10.43 -5.90 -33.41
C CYS A 120 -11.82 -5.42 -33.87
N ARG A 121 -12.62 -4.88 -32.96
CA ARG A 121 -13.06 -3.53 -33.27
C ARG A 121 -12.20 -2.64 -32.41
#